data_AF-A0A3M1D0G0-F1
#
_entry.id   AF-A0A3M1D0G0-F1
#
_cell.length_a   1.000
_cell.length_b   1.000
_cell.length_c   1.000
_cell.angle_alpha   90.00
_cell.angle_beta   90.00
_cell.angle_gamma   90.00
#
_symmetry.space_group_name_H-M   'P 1'
#
loop_
_entity.id
_entity.type
_entity.pdbx_description
1 polymer ?
#
loop_
_entity_poly.entity_id
_entity_poly.type
_entity_poly.pdbx_seq_one_letter_code
_entity_poly.pdbx_strand_id
1 'polypeptide(L)'
;MCRTVVPFVCAVASCLIVAGCSAGGGKACRGDHDYGWKGLFAGPAEAGYNEALVEVAKMRDRQFWALHALPTGLNTEISIDRSKTEVRQAVEDFLRKTSGWDFEAATGISPAENFDAWHLAAGAYAGVGLAADAYRYGVMRDQCYPPEQVDTARQQLLRAIDGWLLAMEVTGKPGVIARAIMNRDYPGTEGIETVPLFDGQGNPLPEEKNNGTWREDQSGEHPNIIWVDSCSRDMLIGWVVGLGAAWEVIENDETIPVELKERLRSRALELADNLRRVRPNGYDLELEDADGRTTFHGYLNENNLDRMYIDGVRNGFHAIMALGIIAALVDVTGDRDLENYLYKELIDERDFARIAAENTIVINMEEVTNFSNYNMAFEGAWLALRHLHRDPIARQDIREAVEVQLFDTPGKHFQPAEFGHAFFDLVTVASRCDAEAGVGCRQAVDEALIQRIVQTLSEFPQPPFWEFKRENCDDREIASGSCIAEDGQTHLTVLGEVGRNGDLIVAEPLPMRLRPVSNYYWRSNPYKPNGGNDGPGMYAGPDFRMVYWAARWLRRPAE
;
A
#
# COMPACT_ATOMS: atom_id res chain seq x y z
N MET A 1 -9.21 77.61 26.98
CA MET A 1 -8.09 76.72 27.37
C MET A 1 -8.42 75.32 26.89
N CYS A 2 -7.46 74.72 26.19
CA CYS A 2 -7.63 73.64 25.23
C CYS A 2 -8.15 72.33 25.82
N ARG A 3 -9.11 71.72 25.10
CA ARG A 3 -9.44 70.30 25.15
C ARG A 3 -8.32 69.54 24.43
N THR A 4 -7.72 68.56 25.11
CA THR A 4 -6.86 67.57 24.48
C THR A 4 -7.59 66.24 24.53
N VAL A 5 -8.17 65.85 23.39
CA VAL A 5 -8.72 64.53 23.14
C VAL A 5 -7.57 63.69 22.59
N VAL A 6 -7.15 62.67 23.33
CA VAL A 6 -6.21 61.65 22.85
C VAL A 6 -7.05 60.50 22.28
N PRO A 7 -6.90 60.11 21.01
CA PRO A 7 -7.60 58.95 20.49
C PRO A 7 -6.88 57.68 20.92
N PHE A 8 -7.63 56.77 21.52
CA PHE A 8 -7.24 55.37 21.72
C PHE A 8 -7.22 54.69 20.35
N VAL A 9 -6.03 54.40 19.83
CA VAL A 9 -5.85 53.60 18.62
C VAL A 9 -6.08 52.14 18.99
N CYS A 10 -7.20 51.57 18.54
CA CYS A 10 -7.38 50.12 18.48
C CYS A 10 -6.39 49.56 17.45
N ALA A 11 -5.35 48.89 17.94
CA ALA A 11 -4.53 48.02 17.11
C ALA A 11 -5.37 46.80 16.73
N VAL A 12 -6.01 46.86 15.57
CA VAL A 12 -6.51 45.68 14.87
C VAL A 12 -5.26 44.90 14.46
N ALA A 13 -4.93 43.85 15.21
CA ALA A 13 -4.01 42.83 14.76
C ALA A 13 -4.67 42.16 13.56
N SER A 14 -4.35 42.66 12.36
CA SER A 14 -4.57 41.93 11.13
C SER A 14 -3.80 40.63 11.23
N CYS A 15 -4.46 39.57 11.67
CA CYS A 15 -4.08 38.23 11.28
C CYS A 15 -4.14 38.21 9.76
N LEU A 16 -2.98 38.41 9.13
CA LEU A 16 -2.72 37.88 7.81
C LEU A 16 -2.92 36.38 7.95
N ILE A 17 -4.16 35.94 7.70
CA ILE A 17 -4.40 34.61 7.16
C ILE A 17 -3.64 34.64 5.84
N VAL A 18 -2.39 34.18 5.88
CA VAL A 18 -1.73 33.65 4.70
C VAL A 18 -2.63 32.49 4.33
N ALA A 19 -3.58 32.74 3.43
CA ALA A 19 -4.22 31.67 2.69
C ALA A 19 -3.07 30.94 2.00
N GLY A 20 -2.58 29.89 2.64
CA GLY A 20 -1.68 28.95 2.02
C GLY A 20 -2.38 28.54 0.75
N CYS A 21 -1.72 28.75 -0.39
CA CYS A 21 -2.13 28.15 -1.65
C CYS A 21 -1.95 26.63 -1.54
N SER A 22 -2.73 25.97 -0.69
CA SER A 22 -2.84 24.53 -0.57
C SER A 22 -4.24 24.16 -0.99
N ALA A 23 -4.39 23.82 -2.28
CA ALA A 23 -5.37 22.88 -2.82
C ALA A 23 -5.55 23.16 -4.32
N GLY A 24 -5.12 22.21 -5.16
CA GLY A 24 -5.85 21.72 -6.34
C GLY A 24 -6.09 22.61 -7.56
N GLY A 25 -6.10 23.93 -7.46
CA GLY A 25 -6.30 24.83 -8.59
C GLY A 25 -5.01 24.98 -9.40
N GLY A 26 -4.57 23.92 -10.08
CA GLY A 26 -3.36 23.95 -10.91
C GLY A 26 -3.38 25.19 -11.81
N LYS A 27 -2.36 26.05 -11.69
CA LYS A 27 -2.12 27.05 -12.73
C LYS A 27 -2.05 26.30 -14.04
N ALA A 28 -2.83 26.72 -15.04
CA ALA A 28 -2.79 26.11 -16.36
C ALA A 28 -1.32 25.93 -16.80
N CYS A 29 -0.96 24.68 -17.13
CA CYS A 29 0.37 24.33 -17.62
C CYS A 29 0.72 25.26 -18.80
N ARG A 30 1.86 25.95 -18.73
CA ARG A 30 2.28 26.86 -19.83
C ARG A 30 3.10 26.13 -20.89
N GLY A 31 3.44 24.86 -20.64
CA GLY A 31 4.12 23.95 -21.54
C GLY A 31 4.33 22.58 -20.88
N ASP A 32 4.81 21.62 -21.65
CA ASP A 32 5.16 20.29 -21.14
C ASP A 32 6.24 20.42 -20.07
N HIS A 33 6.02 19.77 -18.93
CA HIS A 33 6.93 19.76 -17.79
C HIS A 33 7.22 21.15 -17.16
N ASP A 34 6.33 22.13 -17.35
CA ASP A 34 6.38 23.43 -16.63
C ASP A 34 5.62 23.36 -15.31
N TYR A 35 6.32 22.99 -14.23
CA TYR A 35 5.74 22.84 -12.89
C TYR A 35 6.61 23.49 -11.80
N GLY A 36 5.95 24.00 -10.75
CA GLY A 36 6.57 24.87 -9.74
C GLY A 36 7.01 24.19 -8.44
N TRP A 37 7.05 22.86 -8.39
CA TRP A 37 7.38 22.09 -7.18
C TRP A 37 8.31 20.93 -7.54
N LYS A 38 9.12 20.46 -6.58
CA LYS A 38 10.05 19.34 -6.80
C LYS A 38 9.62 18.14 -5.96
N GLY A 39 9.64 16.95 -6.54
CA GLY A 39 9.43 15.70 -5.82
C GLY A 39 10.67 15.29 -5.03
N LEU A 40 10.58 14.26 -4.18
CA LEU A 40 11.78 13.62 -3.60
C LEU A 40 12.63 13.04 -4.73
N PHE A 41 11.99 12.42 -5.70
CA PHE A 41 12.58 12.05 -6.98
C PHE A 41 12.41 13.19 -7.99
N ALA A 42 13.50 13.51 -8.68
CA ALA A 42 13.53 14.54 -9.72
C ALA A 42 12.60 14.17 -10.89
N GLY A 43 11.83 15.14 -11.39
CA GLY A 43 11.04 14.99 -12.61
C GLY A 43 11.82 15.30 -13.90
N PRO A 44 11.20 15.17 -15.09
CA PRO A 44 11.89 15.24 -16.38
C PRO A 44 12.61 16.55 -16.68
N ALA A 45 12.17 17.66 -16.07
CA ALA A 45 12.77 18.98 -16.25
C ALA A 45 13.85 19.31 -15.19
N GLU A 46 14.13 18.39 -14.27
CA GLU A 46 14.99 18.63 -13.11
C GLU A 46 16.37 17.99 -13.26
N ALA A 47 17.39 18.60 -12.65
CA ALA A 47 18.69 17.97 -12.49
C ALA A 47 18.57 16.73 -11.57
N GLY A 48 19.25 15.65 -11.92
CA GLY A 48 19.16 14.38 -11.18
C GLY A 48 18.04 13.45 -11.65
N TYR A 49 17.33 13.79 -12.74
CA TYR A 49 16.38 12.90 -13.39
C TYR A 49 17.06 11.57 -13.78
N ASN A 50 16.54 10.46 -13.27
CA ASN A 50 17.07 9.12 -13.53
C ASN A 50 16.26 8.44 -14.65
N GLU A 51 16.69 8.65 -15.89
CA GLU A 51 16.04 8.09 -17.09
C GLU A 51 15.89 6.57 -17.01
N ALA A 52 16.95 5.85 -16.58
CA ALA A 52 16.92 4.40 -16.50
C ALA A 52 15.83 3.90 -15.54
N LEU A 53 15.72 4.50 -14.35
CA LEU A 53 14.69 4.14 -13.38
C LEU A 53 13.28 4.47 -13.89
N VAL A 54 13.11 5.58 -14.61
CA VAL A 54 11.83 5.95 -15.22
C VAL A 54 11.41 4.94 -16.28
N GLU A 55 12.33 4.48 -17.11
CA GLU A 55 12.00 3.47 -18.13
C GLU A 55 11.55 2.16 -17.48
N VAL A 56 12.16 1.75 -16.36
CA VAL A 56 11.67 0.61 -15.56
C VAL A 56 10.26 0.86 -15.02
N ALA A 57 9.99 2.06 -14.47
CA ALA A 57 8.67 2.42 -13.98
C ALA A 57 7.60 2.36 -15.10
N LYS A 58 7.89 2.93 -16.27
CA LYS A 58 7.01 2.86 -17.45
C LYS A 58 6.75 1.42 -17.91
N MET A 59 7.79 0.59 -17.98
CA MET A 59 7.64 -0.83 -18.33
C MET A 59 6.77 -1.57 -17.32
N ARG A 60 6.89 -1.28 -16.01
CA ARG A 60 6.03 -1.87 -14.98
C ARG A 60 4.60 -1.41 -15.07
N ASP A 61 4.35 -0.11 -15.27
CA ASP A 61 2.98 0.40 -15.44
C ASP A 61 2.31 -0.25 -16.66
N ARG A 62 3.06 -0.42 -17.76
CA ARG A 62 2.57 -1.12 -18.96
C ARG A 62 2.32 -2.60 -18.70
N GLN A 63 3.24 -3.30 -18.05
CA GLN A 63 3.03 -4.69 -17.63
C GLN A 63 1.75 -4.81 -16.80
N PHE A 64 1.57 -3.93 -15.83
CA PHE A 64 0.40 -3.91 -14.97
C PHE A 64 -0.88 -3.69 -15.77
N TRP A 65 -1.00 -2.59 -16.50
CA TRP A 65 -2.26 -2.21 -17.14
C TRP A 65 -2.60 -3.01 -18.39
N ALA A 66 -1.60 -3.42 -19.16
CA ALA A 66 -1.82 -4.21 -20.37
C ALA A 66 -2.11 -5.69 -20.05
N LEU A 67 -1.66 -6.20 -18.90
CA LEU A 67 -1.70 -7.64 -18.60
C LEU A 67 -2.38 -7.96 -17.26
N HIS A 68 -1.88 -7.43 -16.14
CA HIS A 68 -2.36 -7.83 -14.80
C HIS A 68 -3.74 -7.27 -14.46
N ALA A 69 -3.97 -5.98 -14.71
CA ALA A 69 -5.22 -5.30 -14.32
C ALA A 69 -6.40 -5.60 -15.26
N LEU A 70 -6.24 -6.47 -16.25
CA LEU A 70 -7.30 -6.79 -17.22
C LEU A 70 -8.61 -7.28 -16.59
N PRO A 71 -8.63 -8.15 -15.57
CA PRO A 71 -9.89 -8.70 -15.07
C PRO A 71 -10.72 -7.75 -14.21
N THR A 72 -10.06 -6.92 -13.39
CA THR A 72 -10.73 -6.16 -12.32
C THR A 72 -10.26 -4.72 -12.19
N GLY A 73 -9.29 -4.28 -12.99
CA GLY A 73 -8.63 -2.97 -12.79
C GLY A 73 -7.64 -2.95 -11.62
N LEU A 74 -7.43 -4.09 -10.96
CA LEU A 74 -6.60 -4.21 -9.76
C LEU A 74 -5.42 -5.16 -9.98
N ASN A 75 -4.49 -5.15 -9.03
CA ASN A 75 -3.33 -6.02 -9.05
C ASN A 75 -3.68 -7.50 -8.88
N THR A 76 -3.46 -8.29 -9.91
CA THR A 76 -3.46 -9.75 -9.86
C THR A 76 -2.10 -10.29 -10.27
N GLU A 77 -1.79 -11.52 -9.85
CA GLU A 77 -0.71 -12.28 -10.47
C GLU A 77 -1.26 -12.97 -11.72
N ILE A 78 -0.37 -13.28 -12.68
CA ILE A 78 -0.75 -14.08 -13.83
C ILE A 78 0.12 -15.31 -13.95
N SER A 79 -0.36 -16.33 -14.63
CA SER A 79 0.42 -17.51 -15.00
C SER A 79 0.42 -17.71 -16.50
N ILE A 80 1.61 -17.96 -17.05
CA ILE A 80 1.81 -18.37 -18.43
C ILE A 80 2.76 -19.57 -18.42
N ASP A 81 2.25 -20.72 -18.83
CA ASP A 81 2.96 -21.98 -18.87
C ASP A 81 4.29 -21.82 -19.61
N ARG A 82 5.34 -22.41 -19.05
CA ARG A 82 6.71 -22.24 -19.56
C ARG A 82 6.90 -22.82 -20.95
N SER A 83 6.07 -23.77 -21.37
CA SER A 83 6.07 -24.32 -22.71
C SER A 83 5.50 -23.36 -23.76
N LYS A 84 4.72 -22.34 -23.36
CA LYS A 84 4.21 -21.27 -24.24
C LYS A 84 5.29 -20.22 -24.53
N THR A 85 6.43 -20.66 -25.05
CA THR A 85 7.61 -19.81 -25.28
C THR A 85 7.31 -18.61 -26.19
N GLU A 86 6.47 -18.79 -27.21
CA GLU A 86 6.04 -17.72 -28.13
C GLU A 86 5.25 -16.61 -27.41
N VAL A 87 4.33 -16.98 -26.52
CA VAL A 87 3.54 -16.02 -25.73
C VAL A 87 4.43 -15.26 -24.75
N ARG A 88 5.33 -15.97 -24.06
CA ARG A 88 6.27 -15.34 -23.11
C ARG A 88 7.24 -14.40 -23.82
N GLN A 89 7.75 -14.78 -25.00
CA GLN A 89 8.59 -13.91 -25.81
C GLN A 89 7.82 -12.69 -26.31
N ALA A 90 6.54 -12.82 -26.68
CA ALA A 90 5.71 -11.68 -27.07
C ALA A 90 5.50 -10.69 -25.91
N VAL A 91 5.35 -11.17 -24.67
CA VAL A 91 5.32 -10.32 -23.47
C VAL A 91 6.64 -9.57 -23.29
N GLU A 92 7.77 -10.25 -23.41
CA GLU A 92 9.09 -9.61 -23.36
C GLU A 92 9.27 -8.54 -24.44
N ASP A 93 8.93 -8.87 -25.68
CA ASP A 93 9.06 -7.99 -26.83
C ASP A 93 8.12 -6.78 -26.71
N PHE A 94 6.88 -6.98 -26.27
CA PHE A 94 5.94 -5.90 -26.00
C PHE A 94 6.52 -4.91 -24.99
N LEU A 95 7.02 -5.38 -23.84
CA LEU A 95 7.52 -4.49 -22.80
C LEU A 95 8.83 -3.81 -23.18
N ARG A 96 9.75 -4.52 -23.85
CA ARG A 96 11.11 -4.03 -24.12
C ARG A 96 11.28 -3.32 -25.47
N LYS A 97 10.45 -3.62 -26.46
CA LYS A 97 10.63 -3.15 -27.85
C LYS A 97 9.51 -2.23 -28.35
N THR A 98 8.43 -2.09 -27.60
CA THR A 98 7.30 -1.20 -27.95
C THR A 98 7.04 -0.19 -26.84
N SER A 99 6.26 0.85 -27.13
CA SER A 99 5.86 1.90 -26.16
C SER A 99 4.35 1.99 -25.93
N GLY A 100 3.55 1.19 -26.64
CA GLY A 100 2.09 1.22 -26.58
C GLY A 100 1.51 0.50 -25.35
N TRP A 101 0.23 0.75 -25.07
CA TRP A 101 -0.50 0.16 -23.93
C TRP A 101 -1.33 -1.06 -24.28
N ASP A 102 -1.48 -1.37 -25.57
CA ASP A 102 -2.31 -2.45 -26.07
C ASP A 102 -1.43 -3.63 -26.51
N PHE A 103 -1.41 -4.69 -25.68
CA PHE A 103 -0.63 -5.90 -25.95
C PHE A 103 -1.17 -6.66 -27.16
N GLU A 104 -2.48 -6.78 -27.28
CA GLU A 104 -3.12 -7.56 -28.36
C GLU A 104 -2.91 -6.86 -29.70
N ALA A 105 -3.08 -5.54 -29.77
CA ALA A 105 -2.80 -4.79 -31.00
C ALA A 105 -1.31 -4.83 -31.39
N ALA A 106 -0.40 -4.87 -30.42
CA ALA A 106 1.04 -4.90 -30.69
C ALA A 106 1.56 -6.28 -31.12
N THR A 107 0.94 -7.36 -30.63
CA THR A 107 1.46 -8.73 -30.79
C THR A 107 0.57 -9.64 -31.63
N GLY A 108 -0.72 -9.31 -31.79
CA GLY A 108 -1.74 -10.17 -32.36
C GLY A 108 -2.17 -11.33 -31.45
N ILE A 109 -1.76 -11.34 -30.18
CA ILE A 109 -2.07 -12.38 -29.20
C ILE A 109 -3.09 -11.83 -28.20
N SER A 110 -4.25 -12.48 -28.11
CA SER A 110 -5.22 -12.14 -27.07
C SER A 110 -4.78 -12.70 -25.72
N PRO A 111 -4.58 -11.88 -24.66
CA PRO A 111 -4.21 -12.38 -23.34
C PRO A 111 -5.20 -13.41 -22.81
N ALA A 112 -6.51 -13.10 -22.86
CA ALA A 112 -7.56 -13.93 -22.26
C ALA A 112 -7.61 -15.35 -22.83
N GLU A 113 -7.19 -15.54 -24.09
CA GLU A 113 -7.15 -16.84 -24.75
C GLU A 113 -5.81 -17.59 -24.54
N ASN A 114 -4.74 -16.86 -24.22
CA ASN A 114 -3.38 -17.42 -24.26
C ASN A 114 -2.71 -17.53 -22.90
N PHE A 115 -3.17 -16.80 -21.88
CA PHE A 115 -2.63 -16.89 -20.52
C PHE A 115 -3.39 -17.97 -19.76
N ASP A 116 -2.72 -18.64 -18.83
CA ASP A 116 -3.27 -19.82 -18.14
C ASP A 116 -4.12 -19.46 -16.93
N ALA A 117 -3.78 -18.36 -16.25
CA ALA A 117 -4.58 -17.87 -15.13
C ALA A 117 -4.33 -16.39 -14.84
N TRP A 118 -5.37 -15.70 -14.40
CA TRP A 118 -5.29 -14.54 -13.51
C TRP A 118 -5.66 -15.00 -12.10
N HIS A 119 -4.78 -14.75 -11.16
CA HIS A 119 -5.01 -15.05 -9.76
C HIS A 119 -5.86 -13.97 -9.10
N LEU A 120 -6.19 -14.18 -7.83
CA LEU A 120 -6.98 -13.24 -7.03
C LEU A 120 -6.32 -11.87 -6.85
N ALA A 121 -7.13 -10.81 -6.85
CA ALA A 121 -6.71 -9.47 -6.45
C ALA A 121 -6.92 -9.30 -4.93
N ALA A 122 -5.88 -9.51 -4.13
CA ALA A 122 -5.94 -9.40 -2.67
C ALA A 122 -5.67 -7.98 -2.17
N GLY A 123 -6.40 -7.55 -1.14
CA GLY A 123 -6.32 -6.17 -0.65
C GLY A 123 -4.93 -5.67 -0.28
N ALA A 124 -4.09 -6.55 0.27
CA ALA A 124 -2.73 -6.21 0.72
C ALA A 124 -1.88 -5.57 -0.39
N TYR A 125 -2.04 -6.02 -1.64
CA TYR A 125 -1.26 -5.52 -2.78
C TYR A 125 -2.11 -4.88 -3.88
N ALA A 126 -3.41 -5.20 -3.95
CA ALA A 126 -4.33 -4.54 -4.87
C ALA A 126 -4.56 -3.07 -4.48
N GLY A 127 -4.74 -2.78 -3.18
CA GLY A 127 -4.83 -1.40 -2.72
C GLY A 127 -3.53 -0.62 -2.89
N VAL A 128 -2.37 -1.27 -2.74
CA VAL A 128 -1.06 -0.66 -3.03
C VAL A 128 -0.88 -0.37 -4.53
N GLY A 129 -1.39 -1.25 -5.40
CA GLY A 129 -1.50 -0.99 -6.83
C GLY A 129 -2.35 0.25 -7.14
N LEU A 130 -3.52 0.37 -6.50
CA LEU A 130 -4.37 1.57 -6.60
C LEU A 130 -3.64 2.83 -6.12
N ALA A 131 -2.90 2.76 -5.01
CA ALA A 131 -2.11 3.90 -4.52
C ALA A 131 -1.02 4.31 -5.53
N ALA A 132 -0.38 3.36 -6.19
CA ALA A 132 0.56 3.64 -7.26
C ALA A 132 -0.09 4.37 -8.45
N ASP A 133 -1.28 3.94 -8.87
CA ASP A 133 -2.04 4.61 -9.94
C ASP A 133 -2.48 6.01 -9.56
N ALA A 134 -2.88 6.22 -8.30
CA ALA A 134 -3.23 7.52 -7.76
C ALA A 134 -2.04 8.48 -7.84
N TYR A 135 -0.91 8.12 -7.25
CA TYR A 135 0.27 8.98 -7.27
C TYR A 135 0.83 9.17 -8.67
N ARG A 136 0.77 8.16 -9.55
CA ARG A 136 1.16 8.31 -10.96
C ARG A 136 0.31 9.36 -11.66
N TYR A 137 -1.01 9.28 -11.51
CA TYR A 137 -1.92 10.27 -12.08
C TYR A 137 -1.64 11.67 -11.53
N GLY A 138 -1.54 11.80 -10.19
CA GLY A 138 -1.25 13.06 -9.52
C GLY A 138 0.06 13.70 -10.01
N VAL A 139 1.14 12.91 -10.10
CA VAL A 139 2.43 13.37 -10.64
C VAL A 139 2.32 13.81 -12.09
N MET A 140 1.69 13.00 -12.95
CA MET A 140 1.57 13.34 -14.37
C MET A 140 0.75 14.62 -14.59
N ARG A 141 -0.37 14.76 -13.86
CA ARG A 141 -1.23 15.95 -13.87
C ARG A 141 -0.47 17.19 -13.39
N ASP A 142 0.13 17.11 -12.21
CA ASP A 142 0.74 18.27 -11.52
C ASP A 142 2.12 18.63 -12.06
N GLN A 143 2.79 17.73 -12.78
CA GLN A 143 4.05 17.98 -13.49
C GLN A 143 3.86 18.17 -14.99
N CYS A 144 2.64 18.52 -15.42
CA CYS A 144 2.32 18.93 -16.78
C CYS A 144 2.84 17.97 -17.86
N TYR A 145 2.61 16.68 -17.67
CA TYR A 145 2.87 15.69 -18.72
C TYR A 145 1.93 15.92 -19.93
N PRO A 146 2.25 15.36 -21.11
CA PRO A 146 1.37 15.46 -22.28
C PRO A 146 -0.07 15.02 -21.95
N PRO A 147 -1.11 15.77 -22.40
CA PRO A 147 -2.50 15.53 -21.99
C PRO A 147 -2.99 14.10 -22.20
N GLU A 148 -2.58 13.44 -23.29
CA GLU A 148 -2.97 12.06 -23.59
C GLU A 148 -2.40 11.05 -22.57
N GLN A 149 -1.23 11.33 -22.01
CA GLN A 149 -0.63 10.50 -20.96
C GLN A 149 -1.35 10.72 -19.63
N VAL A 150 -1.68 11.97 -19.32
CA VAL A 150 -2.48 12.33 -18.13
C VAL A 150 -3.87 11.68 -18.20
N ASP A 151 -4.52 11.73 -19.36
CA ASP A 151 -5.82 11.11 -19.59
C ASP A 151 -5.76 9.59 -19.45
N THR A 152 -4.72 8.95 -20.00
CA THR A 152 -4.49 7.51 -19.83
C THR A 152 -4.33 7.16 -18.35
N ALA A 153 -3.50 7.90 -17.61
CA ALA A 153 -3.30 7.67 -16.17
C ALA A 153 -4.58 7.90 -15.35
N ARG A 154 -5.39 8.91 -15.72
CA ARG A 154 -6.68 9.16 -15.10
C ARG A 154 -7.66 8.01 -15.31
N GLN A 155 -7.82 7.51 -16.53
CA GLN A 155 -8.73 6.39 -16.83
C GLN A 155 -8.31 5.12 -16.10
N GLN A 156 -7.00 4.90 -16.00
CA GLN A 156 -6.41 3.83 -15.22
C GLN A 156 -6.74 3.96 -13.73
N LEU A 157 -6.54 5.14 -13.12
CA LEU A 157 -6.96 5.39 -11.73
C LEU A 157 -8.46 5.16 -11.52
N LEU A 158 -9.32 5.69 -12.39
CA LEU A 158 -10.78 5.52 -12.30
C LEU A 158 -11.15 4.03 -12.31
N ARG A 159 -10.52 3.24 -13.19
CA ARG A 159 -10.73 1.79 -13.26
C ARG A 159 -10.24 1.05 -12.02
N ALA A 160 -9.14 1.50 -11.40
CA ALA A 160 -8.66 0.95 -10.14
C ALA A 160 -9.60 1.30 -8.96
N ILE A 161 -10.17 2.50 -8.96
CA ILE A 161 -11.20 2.91 -7.99
C ILE A 161 -12.47 2.05 -8.15
N ASP A 162 -12.90 1.78 -9.38
CA ASP A 162 -14.02 0.88 -9.64
C ASP A 162 -13.74 -0.54 -9.11
N GLY A 163 -12.51 -1.03 -9.26
CA GLY A 163 -12.10 -2.31 -8.68
C GLY A 163 -12.13 -2.33 -7.14
N TRP A 164 -11.76 -1.22 -6.49
CA TRP A 164 -11.89 -1.07 -5.03
C TRP A 164 -13.35 -1.06 -4.58
N LEU A 165 -14.21 -0.32 -5.29
CA LEU A 165 -15.66 -0.28 -5.04
C LEU A 165 -16.28 -1.67 -5.23
N LEU A 166 -15.86 -2.39 -6.27
CA LEU A 166 -16.27 -3.76 -6.52
C LEU A 166 -15.95 -4.68 -5.32
N ALA A 167 -14.76 -4.55 -4.72
CA ALA A 167 -14.38 -5.34 -3.55
C ALA A 167 -15.28 -5.09 -2.32
N MET A 168 -15.90 -3.92 -2.21
CA MET A 168 -16.91 -3.63 -1.19
C MET A 168 -18.29 -4.17 -1.57
N GLU A 169 -18.68 -3.98 -2.83
CA GLU A 169 -20.04 -4.24 -3.30
C GLU A 169 -20.37 -5.73 -3.38
N VAL A 170 -19.44 -6.56 -3.86
CA VAL A 170 -19.65 -8.02 -4.02
C VAL A 170 -20.03 -8.74 -2.73
N THR A 171 -19.74 -8.13 -1.58
CA THR A 171 -20.07 -8.66 -0.25
C THR A 171 -21.56 -8.58 0.06
N GLY A 172 -22.31 -7.73 -0.65
CA GLY A 172 -23.74 -7.49 -0.45
C GLY A 172 -24.10 -6.81 0.88
N LYS A 173 -23.10 -6.42 1.68
CA LYS A 173 -23.31 -5.86 3.03
C LYS A 173 -22.52 -4.55 3.23
N PRO A 174 -23.19 -3.45 3.60
CA PRO A 174 -22.52 -2.18 3.88
C PRO A 174 -21.38 -2.31 4.89
N GLY A 175 -20.23 -1.72 4.56
CA GLY A 175 -19.06 -1.67 5.43
C GLY A 175 -18.25 -2.97 5.52
N VAL A 176 -18.62 -4.00 4.74
CA VAL A 176 -17.81 -5.22 4.58
C VAL A 176 -17.02 -5.12 3.29
N ILE A 177 -15.73 -5.44 3.36
CA ILE A 177 -14.84 -5.47 2.20
C ILE A 177 -14.29 -6.88 1.99
N ALA A 178 -14.23 -7.32 0.75
CA ALA A 178 -13.68 -8.61 0.39
C ALA A 178 -12.18 -8.69 0.73
N ARG A 179 -11.74 -9.88 1.12
CA ARG A 179 -10.30 -10.19 1.23
C ARG A 179 -9.63 -10.09 -0.13
N ALA A 180 -10.29 -10.67 -1.13
CA ALA A 180 -9.86 -10.68 -2.51
C ALA A 180 -11.02 -10.92 -3.48
N ILE A 181 -10.83 -10.59 -4.76
CA ILE A 181 -11.81 -10.81 -5.82
C ILE A 181 -11.18 -11.46 -7.07
N MET A 182 -11.97 -12.20 -7.84
CA MET A 182 -11.63 -12.74 -9.16
C MET A 182 -12.80 -12.60 -10.14
N ASN A 183 -12.48 -12.40 -11.41
CA ASN A 183 -13.46 -12.34 -12.49
C ASN A 183 -13.45 -13.65 -13.29
N ARG A 184 -14.62 -14.30 -13.38
CA ARG A 184 -14.84 -15.58 -14.08
C ARG A 184 -14.73 -15.50 -15.60
N ASP A 185 -14.76 -14.30 -16.16
CA ASP A 185 -14.57 -14.10 -17.60
C ASP A 185 -13.10 -14.28 -18.01
N TYR A 186 -12.20 -14.45 -17.04
CA TYR A 186 -10.76 -14.69 -17.26
C TYR A 186 -10.36 -16.07 -16.72
N PRO A 187 -9.39 -16.76 -17.37
CA PRO A 187 -8.82 -18.01 -16.89
C PRO A 187 -8.31 -17.93 -15.44
N GLY A 188 -8.32 -19.04 -14.71
CA GLY A 188 -7.81 -19.16 -13.33
C GLY A 188 -8.90 -19.39 -12.28
N THR A 189 -10.18 -19.38 -12.68
CA THR A 189 -11.31 -19.65 -11.77
C THR A 189 -11.81 -21.10 -11.87
N GLU A 190 -11.26 -21.90 -12.78
CA GLU A 190 -11.68 -23.27 -13.03
C GLU A 190 -11.50 -24.14 -11.78
N GLY A 191 -12.57 -24.81 -11.36
CA GLY A 191 -12.54 -25.70 -10.20
C GLY A 191 -12.64 -25.00 -8.84
N ILE A 192 -12.78 -23.66 -8.79
CA ILE A 192 -13.09 -22.96 -7.54
C ILE A 192 -14.54 -23.25 -7.14
N GLU A 193 -14.71 -23.95 -6.02
CA GLU A 193 -16.01 -24.16 -5.38
C GLU A 193 -16.36 -22.97 -4.48
N THR A 194 -17.53 -22.37 -4.70
CA THR A 194 -18.07 -21.31 -3.86
C THR A 194 -18.99 -21.89 -2.79
N VAL A 195 -19.00 -21.26 -1.63
CA VAL A 195 -19.83 -21.65 -0.48
C VAL A 195 -20.84 -20.54 -0.20
N PRO A 196 -22.14 -20.82 -0.03
CA PRO A 196 -23.13 -19.82 0.41
C PRO A 196 -22.77 -19.23 1.77
N LEU A 197 -23.14 -17.97 2.04
CA LEU A 197 -22.88 -17.35 3.35
C LEU A 197 -23.55 -18.10 4.51
N PHE A 198 -24.73 -18.68 4.27
CA PHE A 198 -25.51 -19.39 5.27
C PHE A 198 -25.98 -20.75 4.74
N ASP A 199 -26.14 -21.72 5.64
CA ASP A 199 -26.78 -23.00 5.33
C ASP A 199 -28.31 -22.86 5.18
N GLY A 200 -29.00 -23.97 4.95
CA GLY A 200 -30.47 -23.99 4.81
C GLY A 200 -31.24 -23.65 6.10
N GLN A 201 -30.56 -23.55 7.24
CA GLN A 201 -31.10 -23.21 8.55
C GLN A 201 -30.74 -21.77 8.97
N GLY A 202 -29.97 -21.05 8.15
CA GLY A 202 -29.51 -19.69 8.44
C GLY A 202 -28.25 -19.63 9.31
N ASN A 203 -27.54 -20.74 9.54
CA ASN A 203 -26.26 -20.70 10.26
C ASN A 203 -25.15 -20.25 9.31
N PRO A 204 -24.20 -19.42 9.77
CA PRO A 204 -23.13 -18.93 8.92
C PRO A 204 -22.16 -20.08 8.55
N LEU A 205 -21.73 -20.10 7.29
CA LEU A 205 -20.76 -21.04 6.76
C LEU A 205 -19.42 -20.36 6.49
N PRO A 206 -18.28 -21.08 6.47
CA PRO A 206 -18.12 -22.40 7.10
C PRO A 206 -18.44 -22.33 8.60
N GLU A 207 -18.74 -23.49 9.20
CA GLU A 207 -19.14 -23.59 10.61
C GLU A 207 -18.13 -22.90 11.53
N GLU A 208 -16.85 -23.25 11.37
CA GLU A 208 -15.73 -22.52 11.99
C GLU A 208 -15.19 -21.45 11.03
N LYS A 209 -15.06 -20.21 11.52
CA LYS A 209 -14.48 -19.12 10.72
C LYS A 209 -13.03 -19.46 10.39
N ASN A 210 -12.68 -19.39 9.11
CA ASN A 210 -11.35 -19.72 8.60
C ASN A 210 -10.69 -18.49 7.93
N ASN A 211 -9.50 -18.67 7.37
CA ASN A 211 -8.74 -17.62 6.69
C ASN A 211 -9.21 -17.33 5.25
N GLY A 212 -10.51 -17.46 4.99
CA GLY A 212 -11.15 -17.13 3.73
C GLY A 212 -11.80 -18.32 3.05
N THR A 213 -12.98 -18.08 2.50
CA THR A 213 -13.79 -19.01 1.72
C THR A 213 -14.32 -18.28 0.50
N TRP A 214 -14.31 -18.95 -0.66
CA TRP A 214 -14.83 -18.38 -1.90
C TRP A 214 -16.35 -18.27 -1.87
N ARG A 215 -16.86 -17.13 -2.34
CA ARG A 215 -18.27 -16.77 -2.35
C ARG A 215 -18.68 -16.32 -3.75
N GLU A 216 -19.91 -16.62 -4.10
CA GLU A 216 -20.60 -15.91 -5.18
C GLU A 216 -20.81 -14.45 -4.79
N ASP A 217 -20.98 -13.58 -5.77
CA ASP A 217 -21.48 -12.23 -5.56
C ASP A 217 -22.79 -12.24 -4.74
N GLN A 218 -22.79 -11.48 -3.63
CA GLN A 218 -23.91 -11.35 -2.72
C GLN A 218 -24.73 -10.08 -2.97
N SER A 219 -24.25 -9.17 -3.83
CA SER A 219 -25.02 -8.01 -4.28
C SER A 219 -26.06 -8.37 -5.34
N GLY A 220 -25.75 -9.38 -6.17
CA GLY A 220 -26.51 -9.72 -7.36
C GLY A 220 -26.23 -8.80 -8.56
N GLU A 221 -25.32 -7.85 -8.43
CA GLU A 221 -24.96 -6.86 -9.45
C GLU A 221 -23.75 -7.30 -10.30
N HIS A 222 -22.94 -8.23 -9.80
CA HIS A 222 -21.65 -8.64 -10.36
C HIS A 222 -21.56 -10.17 -10.51
N PRO A 223 -22.45 -10.83 -11.29
CA PRO A 223 -22.56 -12.29 -11.33
C PRO A 223 -21.33 -13.02 -11.90
N ASN A 224 -20.44 -12.30 -12.59
CA ASN A 224 -19.16 -12.81 -13.08
C ASN A 224 -18.04 -12.70 -12.03
N ILE A 225 -18.28 -12.08 -10.87
CA ILE A 225 -17.27 -11.91 -9.82
C ILE A 225 -17.51 -12.92 -8.70
N ILE A 226 -16.42 -13.56 -8.29
CA ILE A 226 -16.35 -14.31 -7.03
C ILE A 226 -15.39 -13.60 -6.09
N TRP A 227 -15.60 -13.77 -4.78
CA TRP A 227 -14.81 -13.09 -3.77
C TRP A 227 -14.45 -14.01 -2.62
N VAL A 228 -13.34 -13.70 -1.95
CA VAL A 228 -12.91 -14.40 -0.73
C VAL A 228 -13.37 -13.58 0.47
N ASP A 229 -14.08 -14.24 1.38
CA ASP A 229 -14.46 -13.64 2.65
C ASP A 229 -13.29 -13.59 3.66
N SER A 230 -13.57 -13.22 4.90
CA SER A 230 -12.60 -13.20 6.00
C SER A 230 -11.41 -12.30 5.68
N CYS A 231 -11.71 -11.04 5.34
CA CYS A 231 -10.72 -10.00 5.13
C CYS A 231 -9.86 -9.84 6.39
N SER A 232 -8.56 -10.07 6.26
CA SER A 232 -7.60 -9.93 7.35
C SER A 232 -7.10 -8.49 7.43
N ARG A 233 -6.53 -8.11 8.58
CA ARG A 233 -5.99 -6.76 8.80
C ARG A 233 -4.95 -6.30 7.77
N ASP A 234 -4.10 -7.20 7.26
CA ASP A 234 -3.13 -6.92 6.19
C ASP A 234 -3.83 -6.60 4.85
N MET A 235 -4.98 -7.23 4.60
CA MET A 235 -5.78 -6.96 3.41
C MET A 235 -6.52 -5.63 3.53
N LEU A 236 -7.14 -5.38 4.68
CA LEU A 236 -7.84 -4.12 4.95
C LEU A 236 -6.88 -2.94 4.86
N ILE A 237 -5.73 -2.99 5.52
CA ILE A 237 -4.82 -1.85 5.52
C ILE A 237 -4.29 -1.55 4.12
N GLY A 238 -3.98 -2.58 3.31
CA GLY A 238 -3.65 -2.40 1.90
C GLY A 238 -4.77 -1.69 1.12
N TRP A 239 -6.04 -2.11 1.31
CA TRP A 239 -7.19 -1.43 0.71
C TRP A 239 -7.29 0.04 1.12
N VAL A 240 -7.04 0.35 2.39
CA VAL A 240 -7.11 1.72 2.91
C VAL A 240 -5.93 2.57 2.45
N VAL A 241 -4.73 1.99 2.28
CA VAL A 241 -3.60 2.67 1.59
C VAL A 241 -4.01 3.11 0.19
N GLY A 242 -4.68 2.24 -0.56
CA GLY A 242 -5.21 2.57 -1.89
C GLY A 242 -6.23 3.70 -1.86
N LEU A 243 -7.23 3.59 -0.97
CA LEU A 243 -8.28 4.60 -0.81
C LEU A 243 -7.72 5.96 -0.40
N GLY A 244 -6.84 6.01 0.61
CA GLY A 244 -6.26 7.25 1.12
C GLY A 244 -5.41 7.96 0.06
N ALA A 245 -4.57 7.22 -0.67
CA ALA A 245 -3.79 7.77 -1.77
C ALA A 245 -4.66 8.27 -2.93
N ALA A 246 -5.71 7.52 -3.30
CA ALA A 246 -6.67 7.96 -4.31
C ALA A 246 -7.34 9.26 -3.89
N TRP A 247 -7.85 9.34 -2.66
CA TRP A 247 -8.50 10.53 -2.12
C TRP A 247 -7.58 11.73 -2.12
N GLU A 248 -6.37 11.58 -1.59
CA GLU A 248 -5.34 12.62 -1.55
C GLU A 248 -5.12 13.27 -2.93
N VAL A 249 -5.18 12.49 -4.01
CA VAL A 249 -4.97 12.98 -5.38
C VAL A 249 -6.23 13.57 -6.00
N ILE A 250 -7.41 12.99 -5.74
CA ILE A 250 -8.65 13.34 -6.46
C ILE A 250 -9.56 14.33 -5.74
N GLU A 251 -9.41 14.53 -4.43
CA GLU A 251 -10.34 15.30 -3.59
C GLU A 251 -10.71 16.64 -4.26
N ASN A 252 -9.67 17.41 -4.60
CA ASN A 252 -9.77 18.73 -5.19
C ASN A 252 -9.67 18.74 -6.72
N ASP A 253 -9.74 17.56 -7.36
CA ASP A 253 -9.70 17.44 -8.82
C ASP A 253 -11.11 17.56 -9.40
N GLU A 254 -11.36 18.63 -10.15
CA GLU A 254 -12.64 18.89 -10.81
C GLU A 254 -12.91 17.98 -12.02
N THR A 255 -11.88 17.33 -12.55
CA THR A 255 -12.00 16.42 -13.69
C THR A 255 -12.46 15.01 -13.28
N ILE A 256 -12.50 14.75 -11.97
CA ILE A 256 -13.02 13.51 -11.40
C ILE A 256 -14.51 13.69 -11.06
N PRO A 257 -15.40 12.80 -11.53
CA PRO A 257 -16.83 12.91 -11.30
C PRO A 257 -17.18 13.07 -9.82
N VAL A 258 -18.07 14.03 -9.51
CA VAL A 258 -18.50 14.28 -8.13
C VAL A 258 -19.23 13.06 -7.57
N GLU A 259 -20.03 12.39 -8.39
CA GLU A 259 -20.78 11.19 -8.00
C GLU A 259 -19.85 10.05 -7.56
N LEU A 260 -18.68 9.92 -8.20
CA LEU A 260 -17.67 8.94 -7.81
C LEU A 260 -17.07 9.28 -6.44
N LYS A 261 -16.74 10.57 -6.22
CA LYS A 261 -16.21 11.05 -4.93
C LYS A 261 -17.23 10.83 -3.81
N GLU A 262 -18.51 11.12 -4.04
CA GLU A 262 -19.58 10.84 -3.07
C GLU A 262 -19.75 9.35 -2.79
N ARG A 263 -19.67 8.49 -3.81
CA ARG A 263 -19.73 7.03 -3.62
C ARG A 263 -18.55 6.54 -2.78
N LEU A 264 -17.34 7.03 -3.03
CA LEU A 264 -16.16 6.74 -2.20
C LEU A 264 -16.36 7.17 -0.75
N ARG A 265 -16.82 8.41 -0.51
CA ARG A 265 -17.15 8.91 0.84
C ARG A 265 -18.14 8.01 1.55
N SER A 266 -19.24 7.65 0.88
CA SER A 266 -20.27 6.78 1.44
C SER A 266 -19.71 5.41 1.83
N ARG A 267 -18.94 4.76 0.96
CA ARG A 267 -18.35 3.43 1.24
C ARG A 267 -17.29 3.49 2.34
N ALA A 268 -16.48 4.53 2.37
CA ALA A 268 -15.50 4.76 3.43
C ALA A 268 -16.18 4.94 4.80
N LEU A 269 -17.30 5.68 4.84
CA LEU A 269 -18.08 5.85 6.07
C LEU A 269 -18.70 4.54 6.54
N GLU A 270 -19.26 3.74 5.63
CA GLU A 270 -19.79 2.41 5.96
C GLU A 270 -18.71 1.50 6.57
N LEU A 271 -17.50 1.52 6.01
CA LEU A 271 -16.35 0.76 6.51
C LEU A 271 -15.90 1.27 7.90
N ALA A 272 -15.84 2.58 8.09
CA ALA A 272 -15.53 3.19 9.39
C ALA A 272 -16.58 2.86 10.46
N ASP A 273 -17.86 2.92 10.10
CA ASP A 273 -18.98 2.53 10.95
C ASP A 273 -18.93 1.06 11.35
N ASN A 274 -18.45 0.20 10.44
CA ASN A 274 -18.18 -1.19 10.77
C ASN A 274 -17.10 -1.30 11.85
N LEU A 275 -15.97 -0.62 11.68
CA LEU A 275 -14.83 -0.70 12.59
C LEU A 275 -15.11 -0.10 13.98
N ARG A 276 -15.80 1.04 14.08
CA ARG A 276 -16.09 1.68 15.38
C ARG A 276 -17.20 0.99 16.18
N ARG A 277 -17.88 0.00 15.60
CA ARG A 277 -18.95 -0.73 16.29
C ARG A 277 -18.36 -1.64 17.38
N VAL A 278 -18.73 -1.36 18.62
CA VAL A 278 -18.44 -2.26 19.74
C VAL A 278 -19.24 -3.56 19.58
N ARG A 279 -18.52 -4.69 19.54
CA ARG A 279 -19.06 -6.04 19.36
C ARG A 279 -19.58 -6.62 20.68
N PRO A 280 -20.31 -7.75 20.67
CA PRO A 280 -20.82 -8.38 21.90
C PRO A 280 -19.75 -8.76 22.93
N ASN A 281 -18.49 -8.89 22.52
CA ASN A 281 -17.36 -9.12 23.41
C ASN A 281 -16.86 -7.84 24.13
N GLY A 282 -17.41 -6.67 23.80
CA GLY A 282 -17.08 -5.40 24.46
C GLY A 282 -16.02 -4.56 23.74
N TYR A 283 -15.50 -4.98 22.59
CA TYR A 283 -14.44 -4.27 21.87
C TYR A 283 -14.89 -3.78 20.49
N ASP A 284 -14.35 -2.63 20.07
CA ASP A 284 -14.42 -2.11 18.71
C ASP A 284 -13.18 -2.52 17.91
N LEU A 285 -12.99 -1.93 16.73
CA LEU A 285 -11.85 -2.15 15.83
C LEU A 285 -11.71 -3.63 15.45
N GLU A 286 -12.86 -4.25 15.18
CA GLU A 286 -12.98 -5.61 14.67
C GLU A 286 -13.65 -5.58 13.29
N LEU A 287 -13.06 -6.27 12.32
CA LEU A 287 -13.61 -6.38 10.97
C LEU A 287 -14.75 -7.40 11.01
N GLU A 288 -15.99 -6.96 10.80
CA GLU A 288 -17.12 -7.86 10.62
C GLU A 288 -17.24 -8.28 9.16
N ASP A 289 -17.59 -9.54 8.95
CA ASP A 289 -17.80 -10.12 7.63
C ASP A 289 -19.28 -10.05 7.18
N ALA A 290 -19.54 -10.48 5.94
CA ALA A 290 -20.88 -10.50 5.36
C ALA A 290 -21.84 -11.38 6.17
N ASP A 291 -21.32 -12.46 6.78
CA ASP A 291 -22.07 -13.36 7.65
C ASP A 291 -22.32 -12.82 9.08
N GLY A 292 -21.81 -11.62 9.41
CA GLY A 292 -21.99 -10.97 10.72
C GLY A 292 -21.00 -11.40 11.80
N ARG A 293 -20.07 -12.32 11.52
CA ARG A 293 -19.00 -12.70 12.45
C ARG A 293 -17.77 -11.83 12.23
N THR A 294 -16.93 -11.67 13.26
CA THR A 294 -15.59 -11.08 13.09
C THR A 294 -14.74 -11.99 12.18
N THR A 295 -13.96 -11.40 11.27
CA THR A 295 -13.08 -12.17 10.38
C THR A 295 -11.95 -12.84 11.17
N PHE A 296 -11.34 -13.88 10.60
CA PHE A 296 -10.40 -14.73 11.34
C PHE A 296 -9.13 -14.00 11.82
N HIS A 297 -8.68 -12.98 11.08
CA HIS A 297 -7.54 -12.13 11.45
C HIS A 297 -7.93 -10.64 11.49
N GLY A 298 -9.20 -10.33 11.74
CA GLY A 298 -9.79 -8.99 11.68
C GLY A 298 -9.72 -8.19 12.96
N TYR A 299 -8.60 -8.20 13.68
CA TYR A 299 -8.48 -7.54 14.99
C TYR A 299 -7.48 -6.40 14.91
N LEU A 300 -7.93 -5.19 15.26
CA LEU A 300 -7.16 -3.94 15.28
C LEU A 300 -7.22 -3.21 16.63
N ASN A 301 -7.97 -3.73 17.60
CA ASN A 301 -8.01 -3.17 18.94
C ASN A 301 -6.67 -3.39 19.67
N GLU A 302 -6.22 -2.38 20.41
CA GLU A 302 -4.99 -2.33 21.20
C GLU A 302 -4.93 -3.38 22.32
N ASN A 303 -6.08 -3.87 22.82
CA ASN A 303 -6.12 -4.92 23.84
C ASN A 303 -6.01 -6.33 23.24
N ASN A 304 -5.99 -6.46 21.91
CA ASN A 304 -5.91 -7.75 21.25
C ASN A 304 -4.45 -8.21 21.06
N LEU A 305 -4.17 -9.45 21.46
CA LEU A 305 -2.93 -10.16 21.19
C LEU A 305 -3.29 -11.53 20.59
N ASP A 306 -3.02 -11.69 19.29
CA ASP A 306 -3.28 -12.92 18.55
C ASP A 306 -4.69 -13.50 18.74
N ARG A 307 -5.72 -12.65 18.54
CA ARG A 307 -7.16 -12.98 18.64
C ARG A 307 -7.66 -13.20 20.08
N MET A 308 -6.82 -13.00 21.08
CA MET A 308 -7.23 -12.97 22.49
C MET A 308 -7.24 -11.53 23.01
N TYR A 309 -8.27 -11.16 23.76
CA TYR A 309 -8.35 -9.88 24.43
C TYR A 309 -7.82 -9.98 25.85
N ILE A 310 -6.94 -9.06 26.21
CA ILE A 310 -6.36 -8.93 27.54
C ILE A 310 -6.50 -7.47 27.95
N ASP A 311 -7.41 -7.18 28.87
CA ASP A 311 -7.68 -5.81 29.32
C ASP A 311 -6.41 -5.12 29.84
N GLY A 312 -6.15 -3.92 29.31
CA GLY A 312 -4.99 -3.12 29.67
C GLY A 312 -3.73 -3.43 28.88
N VAL A 313 -3.77 -4.39 27.95
CA VAL A 313 -2.72 -4.51 26.94
C VAL A 313 -2.75 -3.28 26.04
N ARG A 314 -1.56 -2.76 25.73
CA ARG A 314 -1.37 -1.57 24.90
C ARG A 314 -0.59 -1.95 23.65
N ASN A 315 -1.20 -2.70 22.75
CA ASN A 315 -0.53 -3.21 21.55
C ASN A 315 -0.32 -2.10 20.50
N GLY A 316 0.87 -1.54 20.43
CA GLY A 316 1.24 -0.46 19.51
C GLY A 316 1.27 -0.86 18.05
N PHE A 317 1.44 -2.14 17.74
CA PHE A 317 1.27 -2.63 16.37
C PHE A 317 -0.18 -2.45 15.89
N HIS A 318 -1.15 -2.78 16.75
CA HIS A 318 -2.57 -2.56 16.45
C HIS A 318 -2.95 -1.08 16.48
N ALA A 319 -2.45 -0.34 17.47
CA ALA A 319 -2.74 1.10 17.62
C ALA A 319 -2.28 1.90 16.39
N ILE A 320 -1.07 1.67 15.85
CA ILE A 320 -0.59 2.41 14.68
C ILE A 320 -1.38 2.10 13.41
N MET A 321 -1.78 0.83 13.20
CA MET A 321 -2.63 0.45 12.08
C MET A 321 -4.01 1.08 12.20
N ALA A 322 -4.66 0.94 13.35
CA ALA A 322 -5.99 1.47 13.59
C ALA A 322 -6.01 3.00 13.45
N LEU A 323 -5.02 3.69 14.02
CA LEU A 323 -4.89 5.14 13.91
C LEU A 323 -4.75 5.58 12.45
N GLY A 324 -3.86 4.94 11.68
CA GLY A 324 -3.67 5.25 10.26
C GLY A 324 -4.93 4.99 9.43
N ILE A 325 -5.58 3.85 9.63
CA ILE A 325 -6.81 3.48 8.92
C ILE A 325 -7.92 4.50 9.22
N ILE A 326 -8.19 4.80 10.49
CA ILE A 326 -9.26 5.73 10.85
C ILE A 326 -8.93 7.16 10.42
N ALA A 327 -7.66 7.60 10.49
CA ALA A 327 -7.25 8.90 9.98
C ALA A 327 -7.54 9.06 8.48
N ALA A 328 -7.20 8.06 7.66
CA ALA A 328 -7.51 8.08 6.24
C ALA A 328 -9.03 8.08 5.97
N LEU A 329 -9.81 7.30 6.73
CA LEU A 329 -11.27 7.28 6.59
C LEU A 329 -11.91 8.61 7.04
N VAL A 330 -11.39 9.27 8.07
CA VAL A 330 -11.81 10.63 8.46
C VAL A 330 -11.55 11.62 7.33
N ASP A 331 -10.35 11.59 6.74
CA ASP A 331 -9.98 12.50 5.66
C ASP A 331 -10.84 12.29 4.40
N VAL A 332 -11.09 11.02 4.03
CA VAL A 332 -11.99 10.68 2.92
C VAL A 332 -13.41 11.19 3.18
N THR A 333 -13.97 10.86 4.33
CA THR A 333 -15.40 11.08 4.62
C THR A 333 -15.73 12.53 4.97
N GLY A 334 -14.83 13.22 5.66
CA GLY A 334 -15.12 14.50 6.32
C GLY A 334 -16.19 14.38 7.41
N ASP A 335 -16.49 13.18 7.90
CA ASP A 335 -17.55 12.94 8.88
C ASP A 335 -17.13 13.39 10.28
N ARG A 336 -17.98 14.20 10.94
CA ARG A 336 -17.67 14.81 12.24
C ARG A 336 -17.73 13.82 13.40
N ASP A 337 -18.57 12.81 13.33
CA ASP A 337 -18.68 11.80 14.39
C ASP A 337 -17.48 10.85 14.33
N LEU A 338 -17.05 10.49 13.11
CA LEU A 338 -15.82 9.74 12.91
C LEU A 338 -14.57 10.54 13.30
N GLU A 339 -14.56 11.84 13.01
CA GLU A 339 -13.50 12.74 13.47
C GLU A 339 -13.43 12.78 15.01
N ASN A 340 -14.58 12.86 15.69
CA ASN A 340 -14.62 12.79 17.15
C ASN A 340 -14.09 11.43 17.66
N TYR A 341 -14.48 10.33 17.02
CA TYR A 341 -13.97 9.00 17.37
C TYR A 341 -12.44 8.94 17.26
N LEU A 342 -11.86 9.47 16.17
CA LEU A 342 -10.41 9.54 16.00
C LEU A 342 -9.72 10.37 17.09
N TYR A 343 -10.05 11.67 17.18
CA TYR A 343 -9.27 12.59 18.01
C TYR A 343 -9.61 12.45 19.49
N LYS A 344 -10.89 12.33 19.84
CA LYS A 344 -11.29 12.25 21.24
C LYS A 344 -11.11 10.84 21.80
N GLU A 345 -11.57 9.80 21.10
CA GLU A 345 -11.56 8.45 21.68
C GLU A 345 -10.21 7.76 21.45
N LEU A 346 -9.73 7.65 20.21
CA LEU A 346 -8.50 6.91 19.92
C LEU A 346 -7.24 7.66 20.40
N ILE A 347 -7.17 8.96 20.18
CA ILE A 347 -5.99 9.76 20.54
C ILE A 347 -6.06 10.22 22.00
N ASP A 348 -7.05 11.02 22.40
CA ASP A 348 -7.07 11.63 23.74
C ASP A 348 -7.35 10.60 24.85
N GLU A 349 -8.38 9.76 24.70
CA GLU A 349 -8.82 8.84 25.77
C GLU A 349 -8.03 7.52 25.79
N ARG A 350 -7.65 6.99 24.61
CA ARG A 350 -6.96 5.69 24.47
C ARG A 350 -5.49 5.79 24.12
N ASP A 351 -4.94 6.99 23.92
CA ASP A 351 -3.51 7.25 23.71
C ASP A 351 -2.88 6.51 22.52
N PHE A 352 -3.61 6.23 21.44
CA PHE A 352 -3.11 5.34 20.37
C PHE A 352 -1.75 5.75 19.79
N ALA A 353 -1.53 7.04 19.57
CA ALA A 353 -0.28 7.56 19.04
C ALA A 353 0.90 7.30 20.00
N ARG A 354 0.71 7.59 21.30
CA ARG A 354 1.69 7.31 22.34
C ARG A 354 1.93 5.81 22.53
N ILE A 355 0.88 4.98 22.44
CA ILE A 355 1.02 3.52 22.47
C ILE A 355 1.91 3.03 21.33
N ALA A 356 1.74 3.57 20.13
CA ALA A 356 2.59 3.24 18.99
C ALA A 356 4.05 3.63 19.22
N ALA A 357 4.31 4.78 19.84
CA ALA A 357 5.66 5.25 20.16
C ALA A 357 6.36 4.45 21.28
N GLU A 358 5.58 3.88 22.22
CA GLU A 358 6.12 3.24 23.42
C GLU A 358 6.10 1.70 23.38
N ASN A 359 5.23 1.08 22.56
CA ASN A 359 4.86 -0.33 22.78
C ASN A 359 4.60 -1.17 21.51
N THR A 360 5.65 -1.47 20.72
CA THR A 360 5.56 -2.30 19.50
C THR A 360 5.95 -3.78 19.70
N ILE A 361 5.49 -4.41 20.80
CA ILE A 361 5.92 -5.74 21.28
C ILE A 361 6.01 -6.84 20.20
N VAL A 362 5.14 -6.84 19.18
CA VAL A 362 4.97 -7.95 18.23
C VAL A 362 5.60 -7.72 16.85
N ILE A 363 6.33 -6.63 16.66
CA ILE A 363 6.88 -6.29 15.34
C ILE A 363 8.22 -6.99 15.11
N ASN A 364 9.19 -6.76 16.00
CA ASN A 364 10.51 -7.39 15.93
C ASN A 364 10.63 -8.52 16.95
N MET A 365 10.66 -9.76 16.44
CA MET A 365 10.85 -10.97 17.23
C MET A 365 12.17 -11.67 16.85
N GLU A 366 13.19 -10.88 16.48
CA GLU A 366 14.50 -11.36 16.02
C GLU A 366 14.35 -12.36 14.85
N GLU A 367 14.97 -13.55 14.95
CA GLU A 367 15.00 -14.57 13.89
C GLU A 367 13.59 -15.07 13.48
N VAL A 368 12.61 -15.01 14.38
CA VAL A 368 11.24 -15.50 14.13
C VAL A 368 10.24 -14.40 13.75
N THR A 369 10.76 -13.22 13.42
CA THR A 369 9.98 -12.06 12.97
C THR A 369 9.04 -12.43 11.82
N ASN A 370 7.78 -12.00 11.96
CA ASN A 370 6.85 -11.98 10.84
C ASN A 370 7.00 -10.64 10.10
N PHE A 371 7.69 -10.62 8.97
CA PHE A 371 7.93 -9.39 8.20
C PHE A 371 6.65 -8.75 7.64
N SER A 372 5.53 -9.48 7.61
CA SER A 372 4.21 -8.88 7.35
C SER A 372 3.78 -7.89 8.45
N ASN A 373 4.24 -8.04 9.70
CA ASN A 373 3.95 -7.10 10.78
C ASN A 373 4.69 -5.76 10.55
N TYR A 374 5.93 -5.80 10.07
CA TYR A 374 6.63 -4.59 9.62
C TYR A 374 5.86 -3.91 8.50
N ASN A 375 5.47 -4.66 7.45
CA ASN A 375 4.70 -4.09 6.34
C ASN A 375 3.45 -3.34 6.82
N MET A 376 2.60 -4.00 7.59
CA MET A 376 1.37 -3.41 8.11
C MET A 376 1.63 -2.21 9.03
N ALA A 377 2.67 -2.26 9.87
CA ALA A 377 3.01 -1.14 10.75
C ALA A 377 3.47 0.09 9.94
N PHE A 378 4.28 -0.11 8.89
CA PHE A 378 4.71 0.97 8.00
C PHE A 378 3.56 1.50 7.14
N GLU A 379 2.62 0.66 6.70
CA GLU A 379 1.39 1.11 6.03
C GLU A 379 0.50 1.94 6.98
N GLY A 380 0.38 1.54 8.24
CA GLY A 380 -0.35 2.29 9.27
C GLY A 380 0.32 3.64 9.57
N ALA A 381 1.64 3.64 9.72
CA ALA A 381 2.43 4.85 9.89
C ALA A 381 2.32 5.78 8.68
N TRP A 382 2.39 5.23 7.45
CA TRP A 382 2.20 5.99 6.23
C TRP A 382 0.86 6.71 6.24
N LEU A 383 -0.24 5.97 6.44
CA LEU A 383 -1.59 6.54 6.49
C LEU A 383 -1.72 7.62 7.57
N ALA A 384 -1.22 7.37 8.79
CA ALA A 384 -1.26 8.34 9.87
C ALA A 384 -0.45 9.61 9.53
N LEU A 385 0.75 9.47 8.98
CA LEU A 385 1.58 10.60 8.53
C LEU A 385 0.95 11.36 7.36
N ARG A 386 0.17 10.72 6.49
CA ARG A 386 -0.53 11.43 5.41
C ARG A 386 -1.78 12.16 5.91
N HIS A 387 -2.60 11.53 6.75
CA HIS A 387 -3.98 11.95 7.00
C HIS A 387 -4.29 12.45 8.42
N LEU A 388 -3.32 12.43 9.35
CA LEU A 388 -3.49 13.01 10.68
C LEU A 388 -3.12 14.50 10.68
N HIS A 389 -4.10 15.36 10.39
CA HIS A 389 -3.90 16.79 10.15
C HIS A 389 -3.93 17.68 11.41
N ARG A 390 -4.77 17.35 12.40
CA ARG A 390 -5.16 18.31 13.45
C ARG A 390 -4.39 18.20 14.77
N ASP A 391 -3.70 17.09 14.99
CA ASP A 391 -3.00 16.84 16.24
C ASP A 391 -1.48 16.70 16.01
N PRO A 392 -0.71 17.79 16.20
CA PRO A 392 0.73 17.76 16.01
C PRO A 392 1.47 16.91 17.07
N ILE A 393 0.89 16.69 18.25
CA ILE A 393 1.49 15.86 19.30
C ILE A 393 1.37 14.39 18.90
N ALA A 394 0.16 13.95 18.55
CA ALA A 394 -0.05 12.59 18.06
C ALA A 394 0.77 12.31 16.78
N ARG A 395 0.87 13.29 15.88
CA ARG A 395 1.77 13.19 14.71
C ARG A 395 3.24 13.00 15.11
N GLN A 396 3.71 13.74 16.11
CA GLN A 396 5.07 13.64 16.61
C GLN A 396 5.33 12.26 17.24
N ASP A 397 4.37 11.71 17.98
CA ASP A 397 4.46 10.35 18.53
C ASP A 397 4.54 9.29 17.42
N ILE A 398 3.77 9.43 16.34
CA ILE A 398 3.88 8.53 15.18
C ILE A 398 5.24 8.66 14.50
N ARG A 399 5.79 9.87 14.40
CA ARG A 399 7.14 10.07 13.85
C ARG A 399 8.19 9.38 14.72
N GLU A 400 8.08 9.49 16.04
CA GLU A 400 8.94 8.78 16.99
C GLU A 400 8.77 7.25 16.89
N ALA A 401 7.54 6.75 16.73
CA ALA A 401 7.29 5.32 16.50
C ALA A 401 7.99 4.83 15.23
N VAL A 402 7.92 5.57 14.13
CA VAL A 402 8.62 5.22 12.89
C VAL A 402 10.12 5.16 13.12
N GLU A 403 10.71 6.18 13.75
CA GLU A 403 12.17 6.27 13.90
C GLU A 403 12.72 5.24 14.90
N VAL A 404 12.11 5.12 16.08
CA VAL A 404 12.64 4.39 17.22
C VAL A 404 12.05 2.98 17.35
N GLN A 405 10.78 2.78 16.99
CA GLN A 405 10.10 1.49 17.21
C GLN A 405 10.01 0.63 15.95
N LEU A 406 10.08 1.24 14.77
CA LEU A 406 9.98 0.53 13.50
C LEU A 406 11.31 0.47 12.76
N PHE A 407 11.92 1.62 12.48
CA PHE A 407 13.01 1.70 11.52
C PHE A 407 14.36 1.23 12.08
N ASP A 408 14.77 1.77 13.22
CA ASP A 408 16.09 1.55 13.83
C ASP A 408 15.98 1.39 15.35
N THR A 409 15.36 0.29 15.80
CA THR A 409 15.09 0.07 17.22
C THR A 409 16.36 -0.27 18.01
N PRO A 410 16.73 0.50 19.04
CA PRO A 410 17.97 0.28 19.76
C PRO A 410 18.11 -1.15 20.34
N GLY A 411 19.24 -1.79 20.06
CA GLY A 411 19.60 -3.09 20.63
C GLY A 411 18.87 -4.29 20.02
N LYS A 412 18.22 -4.11 18.87
CA LYS A 412 17.50 -5.14 18.13
C LYS A 412 18.21 -5.47 16.82
N HIS A 413 18.17 -6.73 16.41
CA HIS A 413 18.64 -7.15 15.08
C HIS A 413 17.46 -7.20 14.11
N PHE A 414 17.71 -7.50 12.84
CA PHE A 414 16.66 -7.68 11.84
C PHE A 414 15.78 -6.43 11.67
N GLN A 415 16.39 -5.29 11.34
CA GLN A 415 15.71 -4.00 11.31
C GLN A 415 15.64 -3.31 9.93
N PRO A 416 14.56 -2.57 9.63
CA PRO A 416 14.40 -1.81 8.38
C PRO A 416 15.56 -0.89 8.00
N ALA A 417 16.27 -0.34 9.00
CA ALA A 417 17.49 0.43 8.80
C ALA A 417 18.56 -0.32 7.99
N GLU A 418 18.52 -1.64 7.95
CA GLU A 418 19.48 -2.49 7.25
C GLU A 418 18.88 -3.16 6.01
N PHE A 419 17.55 -3.35 5.95
CA PHE A 419 16.93 -4.21 4.94
C PHE A 419 17.23 -3.76 3.50
N GLY A 420 17.19 -2.46 3.24
CA GLY A 420 17.02 -1.93 1.88
C GLY A 420 15.60 -2.20 1.40
N HIS A 421 14.60 -1.73 2.15
CA HIS A 421 13.18 -1.78 1.77
C HIS A 421 12.73 -0.39 1.36
N ALA A 422 12.55 -0.18 0.05
CA ALA A 422 12.32 1.15 -0.52
C ALA A 422 11.07 1.86 0.08
N PHE A 423 10.04 1.11 0.47
CA PHE A 423 8.86 1.68 1.14
C PHE A 423 9.13 2.09 2.59
N PHE A 424 9.84 1.27 3.36
CA PHE A 424 10.16 1.60 4.75
C PHE A 424 11.07 2.83 4.82
N ASP A 425 12.00 2.93 3.87
CA ASP A 425 12.85 4.10 3.68
C ASP A 425 12.02 5.33 3.32
N LEU A 426 11.06 5.21 2.39
CA LEU A 426 10.19 6.30 1.98
C LEU A 426 9.32 6.84 3.13
N VAL A 427 8.70 5.94 3.90
CA VAL A 427 7.91 6.31 5.10
C VAL A 427 8.80 7.01 6.12
N THR A 428 10.03 6.54 6.30
CA THR A 428 11.01 7.17 7.21
C THR A 428 11.42 8.56 6.73
N VAL A 429 11.65 8.76 5.43
CA VAL A 429 11.89 10.10 4.85
C VAL A 429 10.69 11.01 5.08
N ALA A 430 9.47 10.55 4.80
CA ALA A 430 8.24 11.32 5.00
C ALA A 430 8.03 11.69 6.47
N SER A 431 8.34 10.76 7.39
CA SER A 431 8.34 11.00 8.84
C SER A 431 9.35 12.08 9.23
N ARG A 432 10.63 11.92 8.87
CA ARG A 432 11.70 12.86 9.22
C ARG A 432 11.46 14.26 8.68
N CYS A 433 11.00 14.36 7.43
CA CYS A 433 10.74 15.64 6.79
C CYS A 433 9.38 16.26 7.16
N ASP A 434 8.57 15.56 7.97
CA ASP A 434 7.24 15.96 8.41
C ASP A 434 6.27 16.24 7.24
N ALA A 435 6.28 15.37 6.22
CA ALA A 435 5.36 15.46 5.09
C ALA A 435 3.94 14.98 5.45
N GLU A 436 2.93 15.51 4.77
CA GLU A 436 1.51 15.23 5.01
C GLU A 436 0.72 15.33 3.68
N ALA A 437 -0.49 14.78 3.59
CA ALA A 437 -1.32 14.93 2.39
C ALA A 437 -1.54 16.42 2.09
N GLY A 438 -1.36 16.82 0.82
CA GLY A 438 -1.45 18.22 0.39
C GLY A 438 -0.32 19.15 0.87
N VAL A 439 0.56 18.71 1.78
CA VAL A 439 1.66 19.51 2.33
C VAL A 439 3.01 18.82 2.11
N GLY A 440 3.92 19.52 1.42
CA GLY A 440 5.29 19.02 1.22
C GLY A 440 6.08 18.87 2.52
N CYS A 441 7.29 18.34 2.42
CA CYS A 441 8.22 18.29 3.53
C CYS A 441 8.41 19.67 4.18
N ARG A 442 8.25 19.74 5.50
CA ARG A 442 8.47 20.94 6.31
C ARG A 442 9.90 21.05 6.81
N GLN A 443 10.65 19.95 6.78
CA GLN A 443 12.05 19.88 7.19
C GLN A 443 12.93 19.38 6.04
N ALA A 444 14.25 19.50 6.22
CA ALA A 444 15.21 18.98 5.25
C ALA A 444 14.99 17.48 5.03
N VAL A 445 15.15 17.05 3.78
CA VAL A 445 15.00 15.65 3.39
C VAL A 445 16.28 14.87 3.64
N ASP A 446 16.14 13.60 4.00
CA ASP A 446 17.27 12.69 4.18
C ASP A 446 17.76 12.15 2.83
N GLU A 447 18.75 12.83 2.24
CA GLU A 447 19.29 12.48 0.92
C GLU A 447 19.93 11.08 0.89
N ALA A 448 20.46 10.59 2.02
CA ALA A 448 21.08 9.27 2.08
C ALA A 448 20.02 8.17 1.96
N LEU A 449 18.87 8.34 2.64
CA LEU A 449 17.74 7.43 2.45
C LEU A 449 17.16 7.53 1.04
N ILE A 450 17.05 8.72 0.45
CA ILE A 450 16.58 8.87 -0.95
C ILE A 450 17.50 8.10 -1.91
N GLN A 451 18.82 8.19 -1.74
CA GLN A 451 19.77 7.43 -2.54
C GLN A 451 19.61 5.91 -2.34
N ARG A 452 19.35 5.46 -1.11
CA ARG A 452 19.08 4.03 -0.83
C ARG A 452 17.79 3.53 -1.47
N ILE A 453 16.74 4.35 -1.50
CA ILE A 453 15.50 4.03 -2.23
C ILE A 453 15.82 3.85 -3.71
N VAL A 454 16.55 4.79 -4.34
CA VAL A 454 16.94 4.70 -5.76
C VAL A 454 17.77 3.45 -6.03
N GLN A 455 18.74 3.13 -5.17
CA GLN A 455 19.54 1.91 -5.30
C GLN A 455 18.64 0.67 -5.23
N THR A 456 17.80 0.58 -4.20
CA THR A 456 16.92 -0.57 -3.98
C THR A 456 16.00 -0.78 -5.19
N LEU A 457 15.35 0.28 -5.68
CA LEU A 457 14.49 0.21 -6.86
C LEU A 457 15.26 -0.18 -8.13
N SER A 458 16.50 0.28 -8.30
CA SER A 458 17.34 -0.07 -9.46
C SER A 458 17.75 -1.56 -9.44
N GLU A 459 17.78 -2.18 -8.26
CA GLU A 459 18.10 -3.59 -8.06
C GLU A 459 16.89 -4.53 -8.18
N PHE A 460 15.66 -4.00 -8.28
CA PHE A 460 14.47 -4.84 -8.49
C PHE A 460 14.57 -5.66 -9.80
N PRO A 461 13.99 -6.88 -9.85
CA PRO A 461 13.94 -7.67 -11.08
C PRO A 461 13.25 -6.91 -12.23
N GLN A 462 13.90 -6.84 -13.39
CA GLN A 462 13.43 -6.07 -14.53
C GLN A 462 12.14 -6.65 -15.15
N PRO A 463 11.20 -5.84 -15.65
CA PRO A 463 10.06 -6.32 -16.44
C PRO A 463 10.48 -7.05 -17.73
N PRO A 464 9.78 -8.12 -18.16
CA PRO A 464 8.70 -8.76 -17.44
C PRO A 464 9.19 -9.45 -16.17
N PHE A 465 8.47 -9.25 -15.06
CA PHE A 465 8.88 -9.76 -13.76
C PHE A 465 8.39 -11.20 -13.56
N TRP A 466 9.10 -12.14 -14.19
CA TRP A 466 8.84 -13.57 -14.09
C TRP A 466 9.20 -14.14 -12.72
N GLU A 467 8.47 -15.17 -12.31
CA GLU A 467 8.86 -16.04 -11.20
C GLU A 467 10.06 -16.90 -11.61
N PHE A 468 11.06 -17.00 -10.72
CA PHE A 468 12.21 -17.89 -10.85
C PHE A 468 12.70 -18.31 -9.47
N LYS A 469 13.28 -19.51 -9.37
CA LYS A 469 13.93 -19.98 -8.15
C LYS A 469 15.26 -19.25 -8.01
N ARG A 470 15.57 -18.85 -6.78
CA ARG A 470 16.88 -18.32 -6.40
C ARG A 470 17.48 -19.17 -5.28
N GLU A 471 18.73 -19.54 -5.48
CA GLU A 471 19.53 -20.32 -4.54
C GLU A 471 20.86 -19.61 -4.35
N ASN A 472 20.96 -18.79 -3.31
CA ASN A 472 22.21 -18.10 -2.99
C ASN A 472 23.18 -19.01 -2.24
N CYS A 473 22.68 -19.97 -1.45
CA CYS A 473 23.51 -20.84 -0.61
C CYS A 473 23.21 -22.31 -0.87
N ASP A 474 24.24 -23.10 -1.17
CA ASP A 474 24.12 -24.56 -1.36
C ASP A 474 24.18 -25.35 -0.04
N ASP A 475 23.92 -26.66 -0.10
CA ASP A 475 23.91 -27.54 1.09
C ASP A 475 25.24 -27.52 1.88
N ARG A 476 26.39 -27.38 1.19
CA ARG A 476 27.71 -27.35 1.83
C ARG A 476 27.94 -26.03 2.53
N GLU A 477 27.55 -24.94 1.90
CA GLU A 477 27.60 -23.59 2.45
C GLU A 477 26.72 -23.48 3.69
N ILE A 478 25.48 -23.98 3.61
CA ILE A 478 24.55 -24.05 4.74
C ILE A 478 25.17 -24.85 5.89
N ALA A 479 25.71 -26.03 5.62
CA ALA A 479 26.36 -26.86 6.64
C ALA A 479 27.63 -26.20 7.25
N SER A 480 28.30 -25.32 6.51
CA SER A 480 29.49 -24.61 6.97
C SER A 480 29.21 -23.34 7.77
N GLY A 481 27.98 -22.82 7.73
CA GLY A 481 27.61 -21.54 8.34
C GLY A 481 28.05 -20.31 7.52
N SER A 482 28.53 -20.50 6.29
CA SER A 482 29.09 -19.45 5.44
C SER A 482 28.78 -19.70 3.97
N CYS A 483 28.39 -18.66 3.25
CA CYS A 483 27.90 -18.73 1.87
C CYS A 483 28.43 -17.56 1.04
N ILE A 484 28.81 -17.81 -0.21
CA ILE A 484 29.02 -16.75 -1.20
C ILE A 484 27.79 -16.75 -2.12
N ALA A 485 27.03 -15.66 -2.08
CA ALA A 485 25.81 -15.54 -2.86
C ALA A 485 26.05 -15.70 -4.38
N GLU A 486 24.97 -15.83 -5.16
CA GLU A 486 25.04 -16.12 -6.61
C GLU A 486 25.78 -15.04 -7.44
N ASP A 487 25.99 -13.84 -6.88
CA ASP A 487 26.81 -12.79 -7.52
C ASP A 487 28.32 -13.02 -7.39
N GLY A 488 28.75 -14.04 -6.66
CA GLY A 488 30.16 -14.40 -6.46
C GLY A 488 30.94 -13.42 -5.58
N GLN A 489 30.28 -12.47 -4.93
CA GLN A 489 30.92 -11.38 -4.18
C GLN A 489 30.34 -11.17 -2.78
N THR A 490 29.03 -11.35 -2.62
CA THR A 490 28.34 -11.09 -1.35
C THR A 490 28.54 -12.27 -0.41
N HIS A 491 29.23 -12.04 0.70
CA HIS A 491 29.41 -13.02 1.77
C HIS A 491 28.20 -12.99 2.70
N LEU A 492 27.63 -14.16 2.99
CA LEU A 492 26.48 -14.33 3.88
C LEU A 492 26.85 -15.27 5.03
N THR A 493 26.53 -14.86 6.26
CA THR A 493 26.67 -15.68 7.46
C THR A 493 25.40 -16.49 7.66
N VAL A 494 25.45 -17.81 7.46
CA VAL A 494 24.27 -18.67 7.54
C VAL A 494 23.97 -19.01 9.00
N LEU A 495 22.77 -18.65 9.48
CA LEU A 495 22.31 -18.95 10.83
C LEU A 495 21.59 -20.31 10.94
N GLY A 496 21.24 -20.90 9.80
CA GLY A 496 20.52 -22.18 9.71
C GLY A 496 19.00 -21.99 9.68
N GLU A 497 18.28 -23.09 9.86
CA GLU A 497 16.80 -23.19 9.88
C GLU A 497 16.20 -22.71 11.21
N VAL A 498 16.64 -21.54 11.66
CA VAL A 498 16.22 -20.91 12.93
C VAL A 498 15.16 -19.84 12.73
N GLY A 499 14.83 -19.52 11.48
CA GLY A 499 13.84 -18.53 11.14
C GLY A 499 12.41 -18.95 11.47
N ARG A 500 11.48 -18.02 11.30
CA ARG A 500 10.04 -18.31 11.45
C ARG A 500 9.65 -19.55 10.63
N ASN A 501 8.91 -20.46 11.24
CA ASN A 501 8.50 -21.75 10.64
C ASN A 501 9.67 -22.66 10.22
N GLY A 502 10.87 -22.48 10.80
CA GLY A 502 12.07 -23.24 10.42
C GLY A 502 12.72 -22.75 9.13
N ASP A 503 12.43 -21.51 8.71
CA ASP A 503 13.06 -20.93 7.52
C ASP A 503 14.58 -20.83 7.70
N LEU A 504 15.32 -21.19 6.65
CA LEU A 504 16.74 -20.87 6.52
C LEU A 504 16.91 -19.34 6.44
N ILE A 505 17.74 -18.78 7.32
CA ILE A 505 18.08 -17.36 7.32
C ILE A 505 19.59 -17.12 7.44
N VAL A 506 20.01 -15.91 7.06
CA VAL A 506 21.37 -15.38 7.21
C VAL A 506 21.38 -14.20 8.19
N ALA A 507 22.56 -13.81 8.68
CA ALA A 507 22.71 -12.70 9.63
C ALA A 507 22.54 -11.32 8.97
N GLU A 508 22.93 -11.20 7.71
CA GLU A 508 22.88 -9.97 6.94
C GLU A 508 21.63 -9.93 6.04
N PRO A 509 20.95 -8.77 5.89
CA PRO A 509 19.86 -8.67 4.95
C PRO A 509 20.39 -8.77 3.52
N LEU A 510 19.66 -9.51 2.67
CA LEU A 510 20.00 -9.61 1.27
C LEU A 510 19.67 -8.30 0.55
N PRO A 511 20.62 -7.76 -0.24
CA PRO A 511 20.30 -6.66 -1.14
C PRO A 511 19.24 -7.11 -2.16
N MET A 512 18.44 -6.17 -2.65
CA MET A 512 17.26 -6.48 -3.47
C MET A 512 17.58 -7.39 -4.66
N ARG A 513 18.73 -7.15 -5.32
CA ARG A 513 19.15 -7.95 -6.49
C ARG A 513 19.39 -9.43 -6.18
N LEU A 514 19.61 -9.80 -4.92
CA LEU A 514 19.86 -11.17 -4.44
C LEU A 514 18.68 -11.80 -3.72
N ARG A 515 17.59 -11.07 -3.48
CA ARG A 515 16.44 -11.64 -2.76
C ARG A 515 15.70 -12.67 -3.62
N PRO A 516 15.23 -13.79 -3.04
CA PRO A 516 14.26 -14.63 -3.70
C PRO A 516 13.09 -13.80 -4.22
N VAL A 517 12.60 -14.11 -5.43
CA VAL A 517 11.47 -13.37 -6.00
C VAL A 517 10.23 -13.49 -5.13
N SER A 518 9.48 -12.41 -5.09
CA SER A 518 8.22 -12.34 -4.35
C SER A 518 7.18 -11.59 -5.16
N ASN A 519 5.92 -11.99 -5.01
CA ASN A 519 4.78 -11.21 -5.47
C ASN A 519 4.63 -9.88 -4.72
N TYR A 520 5.22 -9.78 -3.52
CA TYR A 520 5.18 -8.59 -2.69
C TYR A 520 6.37 -8.57 -1.72
N TYR A 521 7.43 -7.81 -2.06
CA TYR A 521 8.68 -7.85 -1.31
C TYR A 521 8.58 -7.27 0.10
N TRP A 522 7.62 -6.37 0.38
CA TRP A 522 7.55 -5.70 1.68
C TRP A 522 7.16 -6.64 2.83
N ARG A 523 6.48 -7.74 2.54
CA ARG A 523 6.16 -8.80 3.52
C ARG A 523 7.16 -9.96 3.53
N SER A 524 8.06 -10.02 2.55
CA SER A 524 9.03 -11.09 2.42
C SER A 524 10.17 -10.91 3.41
N ASN A 525 10.71 -12.01 3.91
CA ASN A 525 11.87 -12.00 4.79
C ASN A 525 13.13 -11.61 3.99
N PRO A 526 13.75 -10.44 4.25
CA PRO A 526 14.95 -10.02 3.53
C PRO A 526 16.20 -10.81 3.93
N TYR A 527 16.13 -11.68 4.94
CA TYR A 527 17.23 -12.54 5.40
C TYR A 527 17.14 -13.96 4.88
N LYS A 528 16.15 -14.28 4.03
CA LYS A 528 15.98 -15.62 3.46
C LYS A 528 16.85 -15.74 2.20
N PRO A 529 17.96 -16.51 2.22
CA PRO A 529 18.88 -16.57 1.09
C PRO A 529 18.31 -17.39 -0.08
N ASN A 530 17.46 -18.37 0.18
CA ASN A 530 16.95 -19.28 -0.84
C ASN A 530 15.42 -19.22 -0.91
N GLY A 531 14.85 -19.27 -2.11
CA GLY A 531 13.40 -19.28 -2.28
C GLY A 531 12.95 -19.02 -3.71
N GLY A 532 11.69 -18.62 -3.86
CA GLY A 532 11.03 -18.56 -5.17
C GLY A 532 10.80 -19.95 -5.75
N ASN A 533 10.15 -20.01 -6.91
CA ASN A 533 9.97 -21.24 -7.68
C ASN A 533 10.27 -20.97 -9.15
N ASP A 534 10.62 -22.01 -9.91
CA ASP A 534 10.70 -21.91 -11.38
C ASP A 534 9.34 -22.16 -12.04
N GLY A 535 8.33 -21.45 -11.54
CA GLY A 535 6.92 -21.61 -11.89
C GLY A 535 6.47 -20.82 -13.13
N PRO A 536 5.19 -20.92 -13.50
CA PRO A 536 4.61 -20.18 -14.61
C PRO A 536 4.29 -18.71 -14.25
N GLY A 537 4.51 -18.29 -13.00
CA GLY A 537 4.08 -17.01 -12.47
C GLY A 537 4.77 -15.80 -13.12
N MET A 538 4.03 -14.69 -13.18
CA MET A 538 4.57 -13.35 -13.39
C MET A 538 3.95 -12.42 -12.35
N TYR A 539 4.77 -11.57 -11.75
CA TYR A 539 4.38 -10.68 -10.66
C TYR A 539 4.22 -9.24 -11.14
N ALA A 540 3.19 -8.56 -10.65
CA ALA A 540 2.86 -7.21 -11.07
C ALA A 540 3.79 -6.11 -10.52
N GLY A 541 4.53 -6.40 -9.44
CA GLY A 541 5.45 -5.45 -8.78
C GLY A 541 4.79 -4.16 -8.25
N PRO A 542 3.65 -4.22 -7.54
CA PRO A 542 2.97 -3.04 -7.01
C PRO A 542 3.84 -2.29 -5.98
N ASP A 543 4.73 -3.00 -5.29
CA ASP A 543 5.72 -2.47 -4.36
C ASP A 543 6.74 -1.53 -5.01
N PHE A 544 7.26 -1.87 -6.19
CA PHE A 544 8.08 -0.92 -6.94
C PHE A 544 7.25 0.31 -7.33
N ARG A 545 6.06 0.07 -7.92
CA ARG A 545 5.25 1.12 -8.54
C ARG A 545 4.82 2.16 -7.50
N MET A 546 4.33 1.70 -6.36
CA MET A 546 3.89 2.56 -5.26
C MET A 546 5.02 3.46 -4.79
N VAL A 547 6.21 2.91 -4.49
CA VAL A 547 7.32 3.71 -3.97
C VAL A 547 7.83 4.71 -4.99
N TYR A 548 7.99 4.29 -6.25
CA TYR A 548 8.46 5.19 -7.31
C TYR A 548 7.53 6.40 -7.47
N TRP A 549 6.22 6.15 -7.60
CA TRP A 549 5.25 7.21 -7.82
C TRP A 549 4.99 8.05 -6.57
N ALA A 550 4.96 7.45 -5.38
CA ALA A 550 4.88 8.18 -4.12
C ALA A 550 6.10 9.09 -3.90
N ALA A 551 7.33 8.64 -4.22
CA ALA A 551 8.53 9.46 -4.12
C ALA A 551 8.56 10.62 -5.13
N ARG A 552 7.93 10.45 -6.30
CA ARG A 552 7.70 11.55 -7.26
C ARG A 552 6.62 12.52 -6.78
N TRP A 553 5.63 12.04 -6.03
CA TRP A 553 4.51 12.82 -5.52
C TRP A 553 4.86 13.64 -4.26
N LEU A 554 5.59 13.05 -3.31
CA LEU A 554 6.03 13.72 -2.10
C LEU A 554 6.92 14.91 -2.45
N ARG A 555 6.50 16.10 -2.02
CA ARG A 555 7.17 17.36 -2.37
C ARG A 555 8.31 17.66 -1.41
N ARG A 556 9.45 18.09 -1.96
CA ARG A 556 10.55 18.70 -1.21
C ARG A 556 10.08 20.03 -0.58
N PRO A 557 10.79 20.55 0.44
CA PRO A 557 10.53 21.89 0.97
C PRO A 557 10.63 22.93 -0.16
N ALA A 558 9.79 23.96 -0.11
CA ALA A 558 9.91 25.09 -1.03
C ALA A 558 11.27 25.77 -0.81
N GLU A 559 12.02 25.98 -1.91
CA GLU A 559 13.31 26.70 -1.91
C GLU A 559 13.15 28.21 -1.68
#